data_AF-A0A5R2N2Q4-F1
#
_entry.id   AF-A0A5R2N2Q4-F1
#
_cell.length_a   1.000
_cell.length_b   1.000
_cell.length_c   1.000
_cell.angle_alpha   90.00
_cell.angle_beta   90.00
_cell.angle_gamma   90.00
#
_symmetry.space_group_name_H-M   'P 1'
#
loop_
_entity.id
_entity.type
_entity.pdbx_description
1 polymer ?
#
loop_
_entity_poly.entity_id
_entity_poly.type
_entity_poly.pdbx_seq_one_letter_code
_entity_poly.pdbx_strand_id
1 'polypeptide(L)'
;KRALFYGSYERAQSNFERSDYKAEGLPSPEELALLEPFRAELPPEVFGEAVTQPLSDGSGHDRKQLGEASRLLAQAGWKRAGSFLVNDKGERLRVEMLAEDDGIVRIYT
;
A
#
# COMPACT_ATOMS: atom_id res chain seq x y z
N LYS A 1 4.50 2.34 14.44
CA LYS A 1 5.89 2.81 14.79
C LYS A 1 6.11 3.02 16.28
N ARG A 2 5.18 3.69 17.01
CA ARG A 2 5.36 3.96 18.45
C ARG A 2 5.11 2.77 19.38
N ALA A 3 4.11 1.93 19.07
CA ALA A 3 3.65 0.90 20.00
C ALA A 3 4.59 -0.32 20.16
N LEU A 4 5.23 -0.77 19.07
CA LEU A 4 6.07 -1.99 19.09
C LEU A 4 7.58 -1.70 19.05
N PHE A 5 7.97 -0.66 18.32
CA PHE A 5 9.38 -0.39 18.01
C PHE A 5 9.88 0.94 18.59
N TYR A 6 9.12 1.56 19.50
CA TYR A 6 9.52 2.78 20.21
C TYR A 6 9.97 3.95 19.31
N GLY A 7 9.48 3.99 18.07
CA GLY A 7 9.88 5.03 17.10
C GLY A 7 11.22 4.79 16.39
N SER A 8 11.89 3.66 16.62
CA SER A 8 13.21 3.38 16.05
C SER A 8 13.22 3.08 14.54
N TYR A 9 12.07 2.90 13.90
CA TYR A 9 11.96 2.59 12.48
C TYR A 9 11.23 3.66 11.68
N GLU A 10 11.79 3.96 10.51
CA GLU A 10 11.11 4.67 9.43
C GLU A 10 10.46 3.68 8.46
N ARG A 11 9.44 4.14 7.72
CA ARG A 11 8.67 3.25 6.84
C ARG A 11 9.35 3.33 5.49
N ALA A 12 9.81 2.19 4.97
CA ALA A 12 10.34 2.12 3.61
C ALA A 12 9.22 2.43 2.60
N GLN A 13 9.53 3.32 1.66
CA GLN A 13 8.69 3.75 0.55
C GLN A 13 9.13 3.10 -0.76
N SER A 14 10.32 2.51 -0.80
CA SER A 14 10.89 1.84 -1.96
C SER A 14 11.54 0.50 -1.61
N ASN A 15 11.64 -0.40 -2.59
CA ASN A 15 12.52 -1.57 -2.51
C ASN A 15 14.00 -1.19 -2.49
N PHE A 16 14.33 0.01 -2.97
CA PHE A 16 15.66 0.61 -3.00
C PHE A 16 15.82 1.73 -1.95
N GLU A 17 15.07 1.65 -0.85
CA GLU A 17 15.10 2.65 0.21
C GLU A 17 16.54 2.91 0.70
N ARG A 18 16.89 4.19 0.91
CA ARG A 18 18.25 4.63 1.29
C ARG A 18 19.34 4.34 0.25
N SER A 19 18.99 4.35 -1.03
CA SER A 19 19.96 4.31 -2.13
C SER A 19 19.61 5.32 -3.21
N ASP A 20 20.55 5.56 -4.12
CA ASP A 20 20.37 6.44 -5.28
C ASP A 20 19.32 5.91 -6.28
N TYR A 21 18.88 4.66 -6.14
CA TYR A 21 17.86 4.03 -6.98
C TYR A 21 16.44 4.21 -6.43
N LYS A 22 16.27 4.95 -5.33
CA LYS A 22 14.94 5.29 -4.83
C LYS A 22 14.30 6.32 -5.77
N ALA A 23 13.19 5.93 -6.40
CA ALA A 23 12.37 6.85 -7.17
C ALA A 23 11.82 7.96 -6.27
N GLU A 24 12.02 9.22 -6.69
CA GLU A 24 11.52 10.41 -6.02
C GLU A 24 11.01 11.40 -7.06
N GLY A 25 9.87 12.05 -6.79
CA GLY A 25 9.31 13.04 -7.71
C GLY A 25 8.89 12.47 -9.06
N LEU A 26 8.94 13.30 -10.10
CA LEU A 26 8.74 12.90 -11.49
C LEU A 26 10.02 12.30 -12.08
N PRO A 27 9.91 11.33 -13.03
CA PRO A 27 11.07 10.81 -13.73
C PRO A 27 11.86 11.91 -14.43
N SER A 28 13.19 11.85 -14.32
CA SER A 28 14.10 12.75 -15.01
C SER A 28 14.04 12.55 -16.54
N PRO A 29 14.53 13.50 -17.36
CA PRO A 29 14.63 13.30 -18.80
C PRO A 29 15.40 12.03 -19.20
N GLU A 30 16.45 11.69 -18.45
CA GLU A 30 17.26 10.49 -18.67
C GLU A 30 16.49 9.22 -18.32
N GLU A 31 15.75 9.24 -17.20
CA GLU A 31 14.88 8.12 -16.80
C GLU A 31 13.74 7.92 -17.82
N LEU A 32 13.11 9.01 -18.28
CA LEU A 32 12.10 8.95 -19.33
C LEU A 32 12.66 8.33 -20.61
N ALA A 33 13.87 8.71 -21.03
CA ALA A 33 14.50 8.11 -22.21
C ALA A 33 14.66 6.58 -22.08
N LEU A 34 14.84 6.05 -20.86
CA LEU A 34 14.87 4.61 -20.59
C LEU A 34 13.47 3.97 -20.52
N LEU A 35 12.47 4.71 -20.04
CA LEU A 35 11.10 4.22 -19.84
C LEU A 35 10.25 4.25 -21.11
N GLU A 36 10.44 5.25 -21.97
CA GLU A 36 9.64 5.48 -23.19
C GLU A 36 9.54 4.25 -24.12
N PRO A 37 10.62 3.48 -24.37
CA PRO A 37 10.53 2.26 -25.18
C PRO A 37 9.52 1.23 -24.66
N PHE A 38 9.21 1.27 -23.36
CA PHE A 38 8.30 0.35 -22.68
C PHE A 38 6.95 0.98 -22.31
N ARG A 39 6.65 2.19 -22.80
CA ARG A 39 5.43 2.93 -22.41
C ARG A 39 4.13 2.16 -22.62
N ALA A 40 4.07 1.28 -23.61
CA ALA A 40 2.89 0.43 -23.85
C ALA A 40 2.75 -0.73 -22.85
N GLU A 41 3.84 -1.12 -22.18
CA GLU A 41 3.90 -2.24 -21.24
C GLU A 41 3.88 -1.79 -19.78
N LEU A 42 4.20 -0.52 -19.53
CA LEU A 42 4.26 0.06 -18.19
C LEU A 42 2.93 0.73 -17.79
N PRO A 43 2.52 0.62 -16.51
CA PRO A 43 1.41 1.39 -15.98
C PRO A 43 1.62 2.90 -16.21
N PRO A 44 0.58 3.67 -16.60
CA PRO A 44 0.70 5.11 -16.82
C PRO A 44 1.27 5.88 -15.63
N GLU A 45 1.05 5.39 -14.41
CA GLU A 45 1.52 5.96 -13.15
C GLU A 45 3.05 5.98 -13.05
N VAL A 46 3.76 5.11 -13.77
CA VAL A 46 5.23 5.09 -13.81
C VAL A 46 5.81 6.40 -14.35
N PHE A 47 5.04 7.11 -15.20
CA PHE A 47 5.43 8.39 -15.78
C PHE A 47 4.98 9.60 -14.94
N GLY A 48 4.39 9.36 -13.77
CA GLY A 48 3.92 10.38 -12.83
C GLY A 48 4.81 10.48 -11.59
N GLU A 49 4.31 11.15 -10.55
CA GLU A 49 4.98 11.26 -9.26
C GLU A 49 5.26 9.87 -8.66
N ALA A 50 6.45 9.70 -8.10
CA ALA A 50 6.87 8.46 -7.46
C ALA A 50 5.81 7.98 -6.45
N VAL A 51 5.33 6.76 -6.64
CA VAL A 51 4.30 6.17 -5.77
C VAL A 51 4.87 5.98 -4.38
N THR A 52 4.28 6.67 -3.40
CA THR A 52 4.61 6.51 -1.98
C THR A 52 3.46 5.82 -1.26
N GLN A 53 3.80 4.99 -0.28
CA GLN A 53 2.81 4.30 0.54
C GLN A 53 2.09 5.32 1.45
N PRO A 54 0.76 5.21 1.63
CA PRO A 54 -0.02 6.17 2.41
C PRO A 54 0.54 6.38 3.82
N LEU A 55 0.73 7.64 4.22
CA LEU A 55 1.19 7.97 5.56
C LEU A 55 0.02 7.94 6.56
N SER A 56 0.19 7.17 7.63
CA SER A 56 -0.63 7.18 8.84
C SER A 56 0.13 7.89 9.95
N ASP A 57 -0.59 8.59 10.83
CA ASP A 57 -0.03 9.18 12.04
C ASP A 57 0.27 8.13 13.14
N GLY A 58 -0.14 6.88 12.92
CA GLY A 58 0.08 5.77 13.83
C GLY A 58 -0.72 5.87 15.14
N SER A 59 -1.75 6.73 15.19
CA SER A 59 -2.65 6.88 16.33
C SER A 59 -3.71 5.79 16.43
N GLY A 60 -3.87 4.99 15.36
CA GLY A 60 -4.97 4.02 15.21
C GLY A 60 -6.30 4.65 14.79
N HIS A 61 -6.35 5.97 14.57
CA HIS A 61 -7.56 6.70 14.18
C HIS A 61 -7.58 7.07 12.69
N ASP A 62 -7.25 6.12 11.82
CA ASP A 62 -7.04 6.33 10.38
C ASP A 62 -8.34 6.38 9.54
N ARG A 63 -9.36 7.13 9.98
CA ARG A 63 -10.68 7.17 9.31
C ARG A 63 -10.62 7.50 7.82
N LYS A 64 -9.72 8.40 7.42
CA LYS A 64 -9.52 8.77 6.00
C LYS A 64 -9.04 7.58 5.18
N GLN A 65 -8.03 6.85 5.66
CA GLN A 65 -7.48 5.68 4.96
C GLN A 65 -8.46 4.51 4.97
N LEU A 66 -9.19 4.29 6.08
CA LEU A 66 -10.24 3.27 6.15
C LEU A 66 -11.41 3.58 5.19
N GLY A 67 -11.78 4.85 5.03
CA GLY A 67 -12.77 5.28 4.05
C GLY A 67 -12.32 4.98 2.62
N GLU A 68 -11.06 5.29 2.31
CA GLU A 68 -10.47 5.01 1.00
C GLU A 68 -10.38 3.50 0.71
N ALA A 69 -9.94 2.71 1.68
CA ALA A 69 -9.94 1.25 1.57
C ALA A 69 -11.34 0.70 1.33
N SER A 70 -12.36 1.22 2.05
CA SER A 70 -13.75 0.83 1.83
C SER A 70 -14.25 1.18 0.42
N ARG A 71 -13.82 2.32 -0.14
CA ARG A 71 -14.16 2.74 -1.51
C ARG A 71 -13.54 1.80 -2.54
N LEU A 72 -12.26 1.48 -2.40
CA LEU A 72 -11.54 0.55 -3.29
C LEU A 72 -12.14 -0.85 -3.24
N LEU A 73 -12.47 -1.35 -2.05
CA LEU A 73 -13.14 -2.64 -1.89
C LEU A 73 -14.51 -2.66 -2.57
N ALA A 74 -15.29 -1.57 -2.47
CA ALA A 74 -16.56 -1.44 -3.17
C ALA A 74 -16.42 -1.47 -4.69
N GLN A 75 -15.39 -0.79 -5.23
CA GLN A 75 -15.08 -0.82 -6.67
C GLN A 75 -14.68 -2.21 -7.16
N ALA A 76 -14.02 -2.99 -6.30
CA ALA A 76 -13.70 -4.39 -6.56
C ALA A 76 -14.90 -5.36 -6.33
N GLY A 77 -16.10 -4.85 -6.05
CA GLY A 77 -17.32 -5.65 -5.90
C GLY A 77 -17.60 -6.15 -4.49
N TRP A 78 -16.85 -5.69 -3.48
CA TRP A 78 -17.07 -6.07 -2.07
C TRP A 78 -17.98 -5.08 -1.36
N LYS A 79 -19.10 -5.57 -0.82
CA LYS A 79 -20.12 -4.75 -0.16
C LYS A 79 -20.27 -5.13 1.30
N ARG A 80 -20.58 -4.16 2.15
CA ARG A 80 -20.86 -4.42 3.58
C ARG A 80 -22.15 -5.22 3.73
N ALA A 81 -22.07 -6.30 4.49
CA ALA A 81 -23.18 -7.08 5.01
C ALA A 81 -22.97 -7.28 6.52
N GLY A 82 -23.59 -6.43 7.32
CA GLY A 82 -23.37 -6.38 8.78
C GLY A 82 -21.91 -6.05 9.11
N SER A 83 -21.23 -6.96 9.82
CA SER A 83 -19.82 -6.85 10.19
C SER A 83 -18.84 -7.37 9.13
N PHE A 84 -19.32 -7.88 8.00
CA PHE A 84 -18.48 -8.49 6.97
C PHE A 84 -18.57 -7.77 5.63
N LEU A 85 -17.60 -8.05 4.77
CA LEU A 85 -17.67 -7.74 3.35
C LEU A 85 -18.01 -9.00 2.58
N VAL A 86 -18.95 -8.89 1.63
CA VAL A 86 -19.37 -9.98 0.74
C VAL A 86 -19.30 -9.55 -0.71
N ASN A 87 -18.96 -10.48 -1.61
CA ASN A 87 -19.03 -10.24 -3.05
C ASN A 87 -20.41 -10.59 -3.61
N ASP A 88 -20.61 -10.38 -4.92
CA ASP A 88 -21.89 -10.66 -5.60
C ASP A 88 -22.26 -12.16 -5.64
N LYS A 89 -21.33 -13.06 -5.30
CA LYS A 89 -21.58 -14.51 -5.14
C LYS A 89 -21.99 -14.89 -3.72
N GLY A 90 -22.08 -13.92 -2.80
CA GLY A 90 -22.38 -14.15 -1.39
C GLY A 90 -21.18 -14.67 -0.57
N GLU A 91 -19.97 -14.66 -1.13
CA GLU A 91 -18.77 -15.12 -0.45
C GLU A 91 -18.22 -14.02 0.46
N ARG A 92 -17.79 -14.40 1.67
CA ARG A 92 -17.18 -13.47 2.62
C ARG A 92 -15.73 -13.19 2.27
N LEU A 93 -15.33 -11.92 2.33
CA LEU A 93 -13.93 -11.53 2.24
C LEU A 93 -13.18 -12.14 3.42
N ARG A 94 -12.18 -12.96 3.12
CA ARG A 94 -11.30 -13.59 4.11
C ARG A 94 -9.86 -13.37 3.67
N VAL A 95 -9.02 -13.03 4.63
CA VAL A 95 -7.57 -12.91 4.45
C VAL A 95 -6.93 -13.77 5.52
N GLU A 96 -6.00 -14.62 5.11
CA GLU A 96 -5.13 -15.39 5.99
C GLU A 96 -3.71 -14.84 5.81
N MET A 97 -3.05 -14.53 6.93
CA MET A 97 -1.66 -14.09 6.95
C MET A 97 -0.85 -15.14 7.68
N LEU A 98 0.09 -15.77 6.96
CA LEU A 98 1.04 -16.70 7.55
C LEU A 98 2.10 -15.91 8.31
N ALA A 99 2.38 -16.32 9.54
CA ALA A 99 3.42 -15.74 10.38
C ALA A 99 4.37 -16.85 10.84
N GLU A 100 5.66 -16.55 10.83
CA GLU A 100 6.71 -17.49 11.25
C GLU A 100 6.83 -17.56 12.78
N ASP A 101 6.60 -16.44 13.48
CA ASP A 101 6.67 -16.32 14.92
C ASP A 101 5.61 -15.37 15.50
N ASP A 102 5.49 -15.37 16.84
CA ASP A 102 4.55 -14.50 17.58
C ASP A 102 4.87 -13.00 17.46
N GLY A 103 6.12 -12.65 17.17
CA GLY A 103 6.54 -11.28 16.94
C GLY A 103 5.88 -10.69 15.69
N ILE A 104 5.86 -11.46 14.60
CA ILE A 104 5.19 -11.09 13.35
C ILE A 104 3.67 -11.03 13.53
N VAL A 105 3.08 -11.93 14.32
CA VAL A 105 1.62 -11.91 14.60
C VAL A 105 1.19 -10.54 15.14
N ARG A 106 1.96 -9.97 16.09
CA ARG A 106 1.66 -8.65 16.68
C ARG A 106 1.75 -7.48 15.70
N ILE A 107 2.35 -7.67 14.52
CA ILE A 107 2.40 -6.66 13.46
C ILE A 107 1.08 -6.69 12.65
N TYR A 108 0.46 -7.86 12.50
CA TYR A 108 -0.76 -8.05 11.74
C TYR A 108 -2.05 -7.84 12.54
N THR A 109 -2.00 -8.04 13.86
CA THR A 109 -3.16 -7.94 14.78
C THR A 109 -3.08 -6.72 15.68
#